data_AF-A0A674ENX7-F1
#
_entry.id   AF-A0A674ENX7-F1
#
_cell.length_a   1.000
_cell.length_b   1.000
_cell.length_c   1.000
_cell.angle_alpha   90.00
_cell.angle_beta   90.00
_cell.angle_gamma   90.00
#
_symmetry.space_group_name_H-M   'P 1'
#
loop_
_entity.id
_entity.type
_entity.pdbx_description
1 polymer ?
#
loop_
_entity_poly.entity_id
_entity_poly.type
_entity_poly.pdbx_seq_one_letter_code
_entity_poly.pdbx_strand_id
1 'polypeptide(L)'
;MRMDADLCLSDDPSDKPPCRGCSSNLVEPYIKCAECGPSPFLLCLQCFTRGFEFKKHESNHKYEIMTSDFPVLEPSWTAQEEMALLEAVMDCGFGNWQDVAYQMRTKNKEECEAHYMKNFINNPLFSSTLLNLRQIEEARTADTAIPFKRHQSHFSEIKLST
;
A
#
# COMPACT_ATOMS: atom_id res chain seq x y z
N MET A 1 8.44 -34.59 -2.28
CA MET A 1 8.60 -33.77 -1.08
C MET A 1 9.41 -32.55 -1.48
N ARG A 2 8.73 -31.51 -1.95
CA ARG A 2 9.27 -30.16 -2.13
C ARG A 2 8.23 -29.26 -1.47
N MET A 3 8.63 -28.71 -0.34
CA MET A 3 7.91 -27.68 0.39
C MET A 3 8.37 -26.36 -0.21
N ASP A 4 7.56 -25.78 -1.08
CA ASP A 4 7.68 -24.36 -1.41
C ASP A 4 6.82 -23.61 -0.38
N ALA A 5 7.36 -23.49 0.83
CA ALA A 5 6.83 -22.70 1.93
C ALA A 5 7.70 -21.44 2.05
N ASP A 6 7.59 -20.55 1.07
CA ASP A 6 8.19 -19.21 1.09
C ASP A 6 7.08 -18.17 0.81
N LEU A 7 6.10 -18.11 1.71
CA LEU A 7 5.16 -16.99 1.79
C LEU A 7 5.18 -16.34 3.18
N CYS A 8 6.30 -16.41 3.87
CA CYS A 8 6.61 -15.45 4.92
C CYS A 8 7.11 -14.18 4.22
N LEU A 9 6.19 -13.32 3.75
CA LEU A 9 6.53 -11.94 3.41
C LEU A 9 6.79 -11.19 4.73
N SER A 10 7.85 -11.58 5.43
CA SER A 10 8.37 -10.81 6.53
C SER A 10 8.72 -9.42 6.01
N ASP A 11 8.40 -8.41 6.82
CA ASP A 11 8.78 -7.00 6.69
C ASP A 11 10.32 -6.83 6.78
N ASP A 12 11.06 -7.53 5.90
CA ASP A 12 12.51 -7.51 5.86
C ASP A 12 12.96 -6.13 5.34
N PRO A 13 13.81 -5.40 6.09
CA PRO A 13 14.30 -4.08 5.67
C PRO A 13 15.01 -4.08 4.30
N SER A 14 15.43 -5.24 3.79
CA SER A 14 16.18 -5.42 2.55
C SER A 14 15.30 -5.47 1.28
N ASP A 15 13.98 -5.64 1.40
CA ASP A 15 13.08 -5.75 0.22
C ASP A 15 12.35 -4.44 -0.14
N LYS A 16 12.64 -3.35 0.57
CA LYS A 16 12.00 -2.05 0.32
C LYS A 16 12.50 -1.46 -1.01
N PRO A 17 11.61 -1.17 -1.98
CA PRO A 17 12.04 -0.69 -3.28
C PRO A 17 12.70 0.70 -3.18
N PRO A 18 13.71 1.01 -4.01
CA PRO A 18 14.38 2.30 -3.95
C PRO A 18 13.60 3.39 -4.70
N CYS A 19 13.65 4.61 -4.18
CA CYS A 19 13.18 5.81 -4.87
C CYS A 19 14.00 6.06 -6.14
N ARG A 20 13.34 6.29 -7.28
CA ARG A 20 14.00 6.63 -8.55
C ARG A 20 14.72 7.99 -8.53
N GLY A 21 14.32 8.90 -7.63
CA GLY A 21 14.89 10.24 -7.54
C GLY A 21 16.08 10.39 -6.60
N CYS A 22 16.05 9.73 -5.43
CA CYS A 22 17.09 9.88 -4.40
C CYS A 22 17.76 8.57 -3.99
N SER A 23 17.35 7.44 -4.56
CA SER A 23 17.88 6.09 -4.26
C SER A 23 17.69 5.59 -2.83
N SER A 24 17.03 6.35 -1.96
CA SER A 24 16.66 5.89 -0.62
C SER A 24 15.55 4.83 -0.68
N ASN A 25 15.58 3.88 0.26
CA ASN A 25 14.53 2.86 0.40
C ASN A 25 13.19 3.53 0.71
N LEU A 26 12.14 3.11 0.01
CA LEU A 26 10.80 3.65 0.19
C LEU A 26 10.15 3.07 1.43
N VAL A 27 9.43 3.94 2.13
CA VAL A 27 8.52 3.60 3.22
C VAL A 27 7.18 4.20 2.84
N GLU A 28 6.09 3.47 3.12
CA GLU A 28 4.76 4.00 2.88
C GLU A 28 4.51 5.29 3.68
N PRO A 29 3.74 6.25 3.14
CA PRO A 29 3.22 6.25 1.78
C PRO A 29 4.26 6.70 0.75
N TYR A 30 4.23 6.10 -0.45
CA TYR A 30 5.05 6.51 -1.59
C TYR A 30 4.24 6.56 -2.88
N ILE A 31 4.82 7.12 -3.94
CA ILE A 31 4.14 7.36 -5.21
C ILE A 31 4.59 6.35 -6.24
N LYS A 32 3.63 5.75 -6.94
CA LYS A 32 3.85 4.95 -8.14
C LYS A 32 3.29 5.70 -9.34
N CYS A 33 4.12 5.94 -10.36
CA CYS A 33 3.64 6.48 -11.62
C CYS A 33 2.77 5.44 -12.34
N ALA A 34 1.59 5.84 -12.80
CA ALA A 34 0.65 4.98 -13.53
C ALA A 34 0.95 4.89 -15.03
N GLU A 35 1.80 5.78 -15.56
CA GLU A 35 2.09 5.88 -17.00
C GLU A 35 3.47 5.33 -17.39
N CYS A 36 4.42 5.27 -16.44
CA CYS A 36 5.77 4.81 -16.73
C CYS A 36 5.89 3.28 -16.67
N GLY A 37 6.39 2.68 -17.75
CA GLY A 37 6.72 1.27 -17.85
C GLY A 37 7.95 1.02 -18.74
N PRO A 38 8.46 -0.22 -18.85
CA PRO A 38 7.86 -1.47 -18.32
C PRO A 38 8.14 -1.73 -16.83
N SER A 39 9.19 -1.14 -16.26
CA SER A 39 9.47 -1.26 -14.81
C SER A 39 8.70 -0.21 -14.01
N PRO A 40 8.22 -0.51 -12.79
CA PRO A 40 7.56 0.47 -11.96
C PRO A 40 8.46 1.68 -11.69
N PHE A 41 7.87 2.87 -11.76
CA PHE A 41 8.55 4.12 -11.46
C PHE A 41 8.03 4.65 -10.12
N LEU A 42 8.87 4.50 -9.09
CA LEU A 42 8.50 4.78 -7.70
C LEU A 42 9.28 5.98 -7.16
N LEU A 43 8.56 6.87 -6.46
CA LEU A 43 9.12 8.08 -5.88
C LEU A 43 8.73 8.20 -4.41
N CYS A 44 9.66 8.68 -3.58
CA CYS A 44 9.30 9.16 -2.25
C CYS A 44 8.52 10.49 -2.38
N LEU A 45 7.77 10.85 -1.34
CA LEU A 45 6.97 12.08 -1.32
C LEU A 45 7.81 13.34 -1.60
N GLN A 46 9.06 13.38 -1.14
CA GLN A 46 9.94 14.54 -1.36
C GLN A 46 10.34 14.71 -2.83
N CYS A 47 10.69 13.62 -3.53
CA CYS A 47 11.00 13.68 -4.95
C CYS A 47 9.76 14.01 -5.78
N PHE A 48 8.60 13.44 -5.42
CA PHE A 48 7.33 13.72 -6.08
C PHE A 48 6.93 15.20 -5.95
N THR A 49 6.90 15.74 -4.74
CA THR A 49 6.50 17.15 -4.50
C THR A 49 7.45 18.19 -5.13
N ARG A 50 8.71 17.83 -5.37
CA ARG A 50 9.67 18.66 -6.11
C ARG A 50 9.47 18.64 -7.63
N GLY A 51 8.59 17.77 -8.13
CA GLY A 51 8.38 17.56 -9.56
C GLY A 51 9.60 16.90 -10.21
N PHE A 52 10.12 15.84 -9.59
CA PHE A 52 11.24 15.08 -10.16
C PHE A 52 10.85 14.50 -11.53
N GLU A 53 11.66 14.78 -12.54
CA GLU A 53 11.48 14.29 -13.91
C GLU A 53 12.74 13.56 -14.36
N PHE A 54 12.57 12.45 -15.07
CA PHE A 54 13.70 11.67 -15.56
C PHE A 54 13.33 10.83 -16.77
N LYS A 55 14.10 10.97 -17.86
CA LYS A 55 13.87 10.28 -19.13
C LYS A 55 12.44 10.52 -19.63
N LYS A 56 11.60 9.48 -19.61
CA LYS A 56 10.21 9.50 -20.08
C LYS A 56 9.20 9.83 -18.96
N HIS A 57 9.66 10.00 -17.73
CA HIS A 57 8.78 10.38 -16.62
C HIS A 57 8.65 11.89 -16.57
N GLU A 58 7.41 12.38 -16.70
CA GLU A 58 7.04 13.76 -16.44
C GLU A 58 6.32 13.87 -15.10
N SER A 59 6.48 15.02 -14.44
CA SER A 59 5.93 15.24 -13.09
C SER A 59 4.41 15.33 -13.07
N ASN A 60 3.79 15.55 -14.24
CA ASN A 60 2.34 15.65 -14.44
C ASN A 60 1.66 14.29 -14.69
N HIS A 61 2.43 13.19 -14.81
CA HIS A 61 1.86 11.87 -15.05
C HIS A 61 0.86 11.50 -13.96
N LYS A 62 -0.17 10.77 -14.36
CA LYS A 62 -1.10 10.09 -13.46
C LYS A 62 -0.32 9.19 -12.49
N TYR A 63 -0.76 9.16 -11.24
CA TYR A 63 -0.06 8.45 -10.18
C TYR A 63 -1.02 7.74 -9.23
N GLU A 64 -0.48 6.74 -8.54
CA GLU A 64 -1.11 5.98 -7.46
C GLU A 64 -0.34 6.26 -6.16
N ILE A 65 -1.07 6.44 -5.06
CA ILE A 65 -0.49 6.51 -3.72
C ILE A 65 -0.46 5.08 -3.19
N MET A 66 0.73 4.58 -2.92
CA MET A 66 0.96 3.29 -2.28
C MET A 66 0.96 3.50 -0.78
N THR A 67 -0.06 2.98 -0.10
CA THR A 67 -0.25 3.05 1.35
C THR A 67 -1.17 1.92 1.79
N SER A 68 -0.98 1.41 3.00
CA SER A 68 -1.83 0.40 3.66
C SER A 68 -2.60 0.96 4.86
N ASP A 69 -2.52 2.28 5.09
CA ASP A 69 -3.22 3.01 6.17
C ASP A 69 -4.62 3.46 5.73
N PHE A 70 -5.49 2.50 5.41
CA PHE A 70 -6.89 2.76 5.07
C PHE A 70 -7.78 1.57 5.42
N PRO A 71 -9.07 1.78 5.78
CA PRO A 71 -9.95 0.69 6.14
C PRO A 71 -10.38 -0.16 4.94
N VAL A 72 -10.43 -1.49 5.12
CA VAL A 72 -10.83 -2.44 4.05
C VAL A 72 -12.20 -3.05 4.32
N LEU A 73 -12.34 -3.77 5.44
CA LEU A 73 -13.57 -4.50 5.79
C LEU A 73 -14.40 -3.72 6.81
N GLU A 74 -13.73 -3.11 7.80
CA GLU A 74 -14.36 -2.28 8.83
C GLU A 74 -13.62 -0.96 9.04
N PRO A 75 -14.31 0.12 9.44
CA PRO A 75 -13.69 1.44 9.59
C PRO A 75 -12.54 1.51 10.60
N SER A 76 -12.49 0.61 11.58
CA SER A 76 -11.48 0.57 12.65
C SER A 76 -10.29 -0.36 12.36
N TRP A 77 -10.25 -0.98 11.18
CA TRP A 77 -9.22 -1.95 10.77
C TRP A 77 -8.59 -1.54 9.45
N THR A 78 -7.31 -1.15 9.51
CA THR A 78 -6.54 -0.77 8.32
C THR A 78 -6.13 -1.99 7.48
N ALA A 79 -5.84 -1.81 6.19
CA ALA A 79 -5.34 -2.88 5.33
C ALA A 79 -4.08 -3.55 5.91
N GLN A 80 -3.21 -2.76 6.55
CA GLN A 80 -2.03 -3.28 7.25
C GLN A 80 -2.43 -4.18 8.44
N GLU A 81 -3.41 -3.78 9.25
CA GLU A 81 -3.91 -4.58 10.37
C GLU A 81 -4.62 -5.86 9.90
N GLU A 82 -5.36 -5.81 8.79
CA GLU A 82 -6.00 -6.99 8.21
C GLU A 82 -4.93 -8.03 7.78
N MET A 83 -3.86 -7.57 7.14
CA MET A 83 -2.75 -8.45 6.75
C MET A 83 -2.06 -9.04 7.98
N ALA A 84 -1.70 -8.18 8.95
CA ALA A 84 -1.04 -8.60 10.18
C ALA A 84 -1.86 -9.62 10.97
N LEU A 85 -3.19 -9.50 10.97
CA LEU A 85 -4.08 -10.44 11.66
C LEU A 85 -4.01 -11.82 11.00
N LEU A 86 -4.09 -11.88 9.67
CA LEU A 86 -4.04 -13.13 8.93
C LEU A 86 -2.67 -13.82 9.08
N GLU A 87 -1.59 -13.06 9.02
CA GLU A 87 -0.22 -13.55 9.27
C GLU A 87 -0.08 -14.09 10.70
N ALA A 88 -0.51 -13.32 11.70
CA ALA A 88 -0.45 -13.75 13.09
C ALA A 88 -1.28 -15.01 13.36
N VAL A 89 -2.46 -15.15 12.75
CA VAL A 89 -3.28 -16.37 12.84
C VAL A 89 -2.61 -17.56 12.16
N MET A 90 -1.94 -17.33 11.02
CA MET A 90 -1.17 -18.36 10.32
C MET A 90 0.03 -18.85 11.15
N ASP A 91 0.73 -17.93 11.82
CA ASP A 91 1.93 -18.23 12.62
C ASP A 91 1.58 -18.85 13.99
N CYS A 92 0.62 -18.25 14.70
CA CYS A 92 0.27 -18.64 16.07
C CYS A 92 -0.80 -19.74 16.13
N GLY A 93 -1.51 -19.97 15.04
CA GLY A 93 -2.61 -20.92 14.92
C GLY A 93 -3.98 -20.35 15.33
N PHE A 94 -5.02 -20.80 14.64
CA PHE A 94 -6.40 -20.42 14.92
C PHE A 94 -6.83 -20.79 16.34
N GLY A 95 -7.47 -19.83 17.04
CA GLY A 95 -7.91 -19.97 18.43
C GLY A 95 -6.87 -19.52 19.47
N ASN A 96 -5.61 -19.33 19.09
CA ASN A 96 -4.58 -18.79 19.98
C ASN A 96 -4.56 -17.26 19.97
N TRP A 97 -5.70 -16.64 20.31
CA TRP A 97 -5.90 -15.20 20.19
C TRP A 97 -4.99 -14.37 21.10
N GLN A 98 -4.47 -14.97 22.17
CA GLN A 98 -3.53 -14.31 23.07
C GLN A 98 -2.20 -14.02 22.38
N ASP A 99 -1.64 -14.99 21.67
CA ASP A 99 -0.36 -14.84 20.96
C ASP A 99 -0.56 -14.04 19.67
N VAL A 100 -1.71 -14.21 19.00
CA VAL A 100 -2.10 -13.38 17.83
C VAL A 100 -2.13 -11.90 18.21
N ALA A 101 -2.80 -11.52 19.31
CA ALA A 101 -2.84 -10.14 19.77
C ALA A 101 -1.45 -9.61 20.16
N TYR A 102 -0.60 -10.46 20.75
CA TYR A 102 0.77 -10.10 21.07
C TYR A 102 1.59 -9.78 19.81
N GLN A 103 1.42 -10.55 18.73
CA GLN A 103 2.07 -10.29 17.44
C GLN A 103 1.50 -9.05 16.74
N MET A 104 0.17 -8.85 16.80
CA MET A 104 -0.53 -7.69 16.23
C MET A 104 -0.07 -6.35 16.82
N ARG A 105 0.15 -6.29 18.14
CA ARG A 105 0.54 -5.10 18.93
C ARG A 105 -0.45 -3.92 18.92
N THR A 106 -1.39 -3.85 17.99
CA THR A 106 -2.36 -2.74 17.86
C THR A 106 -3.75 -3.06 18.39
N LYS A 107 -4.10 -4.36 18.51
CA LYS A 107 -5.42 -4.85 18.93
C LYS A 107 -5.29 -5.87 20.06
N ASN A 108 -6.32 -5.97 20.89
CA ASN A 108 -6.39 -7.00 21.93
C ASN A 108 -7.00 -8.32 21.41
N LYS A 109 -6.95 -9.38 22.22
CA LYS A 109 -7.39 -10.72 21.80
C LYS A 109 -8.88 -10.79 21.49
N GLU A 110 -9.71 -10.08 22.25
CA GLU A 110 -11.16 -10.06 22.04
C GLU A 110 -11.51 -9.35 20.72
N GLU A 111 -10.81 -8.26 20.40
CA GLU A 111 -10.93 -7.53 19.13
C GLU A 111 -10.50 -8.41 17.95
N CYS A 112 -9.35 -9.07 18.06
CA CYS A 112 -8.83 -9.97 17.01
C CYS A 112 -9.80 -11.13 16.75
N GLU A 113 -10.26 -11.81 17.79
CA GLU A 113 -11.20 -12.94 17.66
C GLU A 113 -12.52 -12.48 17.05
N ALA A 114 -13.12 -11.43 17.59
CA ALA A 114 -14.42 -10.93 17.12
C ALA A 114 -14.35 -10.50 15.65
N HIS A 115 -13.30 -9.77 15.27
CA HIS A 115 -13.10 -9.31 13.90
C HIS A 115 -12.86 -10.48 12.94
N TYR A 116 -12.00 -11.44 13.31
CA TYR A 116 -11.70 -12.61 12.48
C TYR A 116 -12.96 -13.45 12.23
N MET A 117 -13.69 -13.77 13.30
CA MET A 117 -14.90 -14.58 13.22
C MET A 117 -16.00 -13.88 12.42
N LYS A 118 -16.18 -12.57 12.61
CA LYS A 118 -17.19 -11.79 11.89
C LYS A 118 -16.89 -11.69 10.39
N ASN A 119 -15.67 -11.34 10.01
CA ASN A 119 -15.36 -10.95 8.64
C ASN A 119 -14.87 -12.09 7.76
N PHE A 120 -14.18 -13.08 8.33
CA PHE A 120 -13.55 -14.15 7.55
C PHE A 120 -14.29 -15.49 7.66
N ILE A 121 -14.95 -15.76 8.79
CA ILE A 121 -15.66 -17.04 9.02
C ILE A 121 -17.17 -16.91 8.79
N ASN A 122 -17.81 -15.98 9.47
CA ASN A 122 -19.27 -15.84 9.48
C ASN A 122 -19.81 -14.98 8.34
N ASN A 123 -18.92 -14.38 7.54
CA ASN A 123 -19.33 -13.54 6.42
C ASN A 123 -19.55 -14.41 5.15
N PRO A 124 -20.79 -14.65 4.73
CA PRO A 124 -21.06 -15.45 3.53
C PRO A 124 -20.51 -14.81 2.25
N LEU A 125 -20.31 -13.49 2.22
CA LEU A 125 -19.73 -12.79 1.08
C LEU A 125 -18.22 -13.06 0.93
N PHE A 126 -17.51 -13.26 2.04
CA PHE A 126 -16.09 -13.60 2.00
C PHE A 126 -15.87 -14.98 1.37
N SER A 127 -16.62 -15.98 1.85
CA SER A 127 -16.56 -17.38 1.36
C SER A 127 -17.02 -17.52 -0.11
N SER A 128 -18.04 -16.76 -0.53
CA SER A 128 -18.65 -16.93 -1.86
C SER A 128 -18.12 -16.01 -2.95
N THR A 129 -17.59 -14.83 -2.60
CA THR A 129 -17.32 -13.76 -3.58
C THR A 129 -15.86 -13.29 -3.56
N LEU A 130 -15.25 -13.10 -2.39
CA LEU A 130 -13.88 -12.56 -2.29
C LEU A 130 -12.80 -13.58 -2.66
N LEU A 131 -12.98 -14.86 -2.29
CA LEU A 131 -12.09 -15.94 -2.75
C LEU A 131 -12.18 -16.21 -4.27
N ASN A 132 -13.23 -15.70 -4.93
CA ASN A 132 -13.47 -15.85 -6.37
C ASN A 132 -13.01 -14.64 -7.19
N LEU A 133 -12.28 -13.67 -6.60
CA LEU A 133 -11.86 -12.41 -7.24
C LEU A 133 -10.79 -12.50 -8.34
N ARG A 134 -10.58 -13.67 -8.94
CA ARG A 134 -9.70 -13.81 -10.12
C ARG A 134 -10.22 -13.12 -11.39
N GLN A 135 -11.38 -12.46 -11.35
CA GLN A 135 -12.07 -11.95 -12.54
C GLN A 135 -12.30 -10.42 -12.57
N ILE A 136 -11.84 -9.64 -11.58
CA ILE A 136 -12.13 -8.18 -11.51
C ILE A 136 -10.90 -7.29 -11.74
N GLU A 137 -9.69 -7.85 -11.73
CA GLU A 137 -8.43 -7.07 -11.81
C GLU A 137 -8.23 -6.36 -13.16
N GLU A 138 -8.89 -6.81 -14.23
CA GLU A 138 -8.67 -6.29 -15.60
C GLU A 138 -9.43 -4.98 -15.92
N ALA A 139 -10.28 -4.48 -15.03
CA ALA A 139 -11.14 -3.31 -15.31
C ALA A 139 -10.71 -1.99 -14.63
N ARG A 140 -9.66 -1.98 -13.79
CA ARG A 140 -9.16 -0.74 -13.15
C ARG A 140 -8.14 -0.06 -14.06
N THR A 141 -8.62 0.56 -15.13
CA THR A 141 -7.81 1.43 -15.99
C THR A 141 -7.48 2.74 -15.29
N ALA A 142 -6.37 3.36 -15.72
CA ALA A 142 -5.75 4.59 -15.23
C ALA A 142 -6.62 5.87 -15.27
N ASP A 143 -7.95 5.78 -15.32
CA ASP A 143 -8.85 6.92 -15.49
C ASP A 143 -9.25 7.63 -14.20
N THR A 144 -8.95 7.06 -13.03
CA THR A 144 -9.23 7.69 -11.73
C THR A 144 -8.05 8.47 -11.14
N ALA A 145 -6.87 8.39 -11.75
CA ALA A 145 -5.67 9.04 -11.23
C ALA A 145 -5.66 10.55 -11.55
N ILE A 146 -5.53 11.35 -10.50
CA ILE A 146 -5.51 12.82 -10.57
C ILE A 146 -4.12 13.26 -11.07
N PRO A 147 -4.01 14.06 -12.15
CA PRO A 147 -2.72 14.59 -12.58
C PRO A 147 -2.11 15.52 -11.53
N PHE A 148 -0.83 15.36 -11.23
CA PHE A 148 -0.15 16.29 -10.33
C PHE A 148 0.01 17.65 -11.00
N LYS A 149 -0.41 18.72 -10.30
CA LYS A 149 -0.15 20.10 -10.68
C LYS A 149 0.83 20.70 -9.70
N ARG A 150 2.05 20.96 -10.14
CA ARG A 150 3.05 21.70 -9.35
C ARG A 150 2.46 23.06 -8.98
N HIS A 151 2.46 23.38 -7.69
CA HIS A 151 2.24 24.76 -7.25
C HIS A 151 3.42 25.59 -7.75
N GLN A 152 3.24 26.33 -8.86
CA GLN A 152 4.17 27.39 -9.22
C GLN A 152 3.95 28.51 -8.20
N SER A 153 4.84 28.63 -7.22
CA SER A 153 5.00 29.88 -6.51
C SER A 153 5.38 30.93 -7.56
N HIS A 154 4.50 31.90 -7.73
CA HIS A 154 4.65 33.02 -8.63
C HIS A 154 5.91 33.80 -8.25
N PHE A 155 7.05 33.48 -8.86
CA PHE A 155 8.22 34.35 -8.83
C PHE A 155 7.92 35.47 -9.83
N SER A 156 7.12 36.45 -9.39
CA SER A 156 6.99 37.69 -10.13
C SER A 156 8.37 38.32 -10.21
N GLU A 157 8.91 38.39 -11.42
CA GLU A 157 10.05 39.20 -11.78
C GLU A 157 9.88 40.61 -11.19
N ILE A 158 10.65 40.94 -10.15
CA ILE A 158 10.92 42.33 -9.84
C ILE A 158 11.82 42.81 -10.97
N LYS A 159 11.22 43.39 -12.01
CA LYS A 159 11.94 44.25 -12.94
C LYS A 159 12.55 45.39 -12.12
N LEU A 160 13.85 45.32 -11.88
CA LEU A 160 14.65 46.47 -11.48
C LEU A 160 14.63 47.45 -12.66
N SER A 161 13.78 48.46 -12.57
CA SER A 161 13.85 49.65 -13.41
C SER A 161 15.07 50.47 -12.98
N THR A 162 16.06 50.55 -13.87
CA THR A 162 16.96 51.70 -13.98
C THR A 162 16.40 52.63 -15.06
#